data_AF-A0A2T7P6Y1-F1
#
_entry.id   AF-A0A2T7P6Y1-F1
#
_cell.length_a   1.000
_cell.length_b   1.000
_cell.length_c   1.000
_cell.angle_alpha   90.00
_cell.angle_beta   90.00
_cell.angle_gamma   90.00
#
_symmetry.space_group_name_H-M   'P 1'
#
loop_
_entity.id
_entity.type
_entity.pdbx_description
1 polymer ?
#
loop_
_entity_poly.entity_id
_entity_poly.type
_entity_poly.pdbx_seq_one_letter_code
_entity_poly.pdbx_strand_id
1 'polypeptide(L)'
;MSNSKETPKLTAGQEEKLKLITRNLQEVLGEDRLKEILTKRDLKVTGELPPQANLTSATLFPCVKLQTSSRPGSTRLDVYKIASNVTEHDAKKAGTEVVKQVNHPLLSSLLYPCLQALDEEYLKVDAQFGGNDQRKIFVFAGECLPQIGYDKRIHLMNPMVPGLKGSKMSSSEEDSKIDLLDSEEQLKRKINQAFCEPGNVDDNGVLSFCEHVLLPLRNSKDFEIKRAPEHGGNMMFKTFEELKDAFKKQTVHPGDLKKAVEGYLNELLKPIRAEFSSPEMKDLVARPTQKNQRRRRQLAFFIIAPVLNNLHSPTKAPALNSQCTLL
;
A
#
# COMPACT_ATOMS: atom_id res chain seq x y z
N MET A 1 26.55 -21.41 -24.30
CA MET A 1 26.41 -22.23 -23.09
C MET A 1 25.46 -21.49 -22.16
N SER A 2 24.23 -21.97 -22.06
CA SER A 2 23.20 -21.41 -21.17
C SER A 2 23.60 -21.72 -19.72
N ASN A 3 24.13 -20.74 -19.01
CA ASN A 3 24.26 -20.82 -17.56
C ASN A 3 22.85 -20.83 -16.97
N SER A 4 22.29 -22.01 -16.77
CA SER A 4 21.20 -22.23 -15.83
C SER A 4 21.75 -21.91 -14.44
N LYS A 5 21.62 -20.66 -14.01
CA LYS A 5 21.85 -20.30 -12.60
C LYS A 5 20.89 -21.18 -11.79
N GLU A 6 21.43 -22.14 -11.05
CA GLU A 6 20.66 -22.86 -10.04
C GLU A 6 20.00 -21.82 -9.13
N THR A 7 18.66 -21.84 -9.06
CA THR A 7 17.92 -20.99 -8.16
C THR A 7 18.34 -21.34 -6.73
N PRO A 8 18.79 -20.36 -5.93
CA PRO A 8 19.34 -20.66 -4.61
C PRO A 8 18.24 -21.25 -3.71
N LYS A 9 18.52 -22.39 -3.08
CA LYS A 9 17.59 -23.03 -2.14
C LYS A 9 17.46 -22.15 -0.90
N LEU A 10 16.23 -21.71 -0.62
CA LEU A 10 15.89 -20.89 0.55
C LEU A 10 15.77 -21.79 1.79
N THR A 11 16.11 -21.24 2.96
CA THR A 11 15.78 -21.88 4.24
C THR A 11 14.29 -21.67 4.57
N ALA A 12 13.71 -22.50 5.45
CA ALA A 12 12.30 -22.40 5.84
C ALA A 12 11.89 -20.98 6.30
N GLY A 13 12.76 -20.29 7.05
CA GLY A 13 12.51 -18.90 7.47
C GLY A 13 12.56 -17.88 6.31
N GLN A 14 13.40 -18.11 5.31
CA GLN A 14 13.47 -17.25 4.12
C GLN A 14 12.29 -17.49 3.16
N GLU A 15 11.80 -18.73 3.08
CA GLU A 15 10.55 -19.05 2.37
C GLU A 15 9.34 -18.37 3.02
N GLU A 16 9.30 -18.34 4.35
CA GLU A 16 8.27 -17.62 5.09
C GLU A 16 8.33 -16.11 4.80
N LYS A 17 9.53 -15.50 4.83
CA LYS A 17 9.71 -14.09 4.43
C LYS A 17 9.26 -13.84 3.00
N LEU A 18 9.64 -14.70 2.05
CA LEU A 18 9.22 -14.58 0.66
C LEU A 18 7.69 -14.63 0.53
N LYS A 19 7.05 -15.57 1.24
CA LYS A 19 5.60 -15.69 1.28
C LYS A 19 4.93 -14.45 1.88
N LEU A 20 5.51 -13.86 2.93
CA LEU A 20 5.02 -12.62 3.53
C LEU A 20 5.15 -11.40 2.61
N ILE A 21 6.25 -11.30 1.85
CA ILE A 21 6.49 -10.21 0.90
C ILE A 21 5.52 -10.32 -0.29
N THR A 22 5.36 -11.53 -0.81
CA THR A 22 4.61 -11.80 -2.06
C THR A 22 3.13 -12.06 -1.87
N ARG A 23 2.65 -12.29 -0.63
CA ARG A 23 1.22 -12.47 -0.39
C ARG A 23 0.42 -11.25 -0.84
N ASN A 24 -0.72 -11.55 -1.46
CA ASN A 24 -1.71 -10.59 -1.95
C ASN A 24 -1.14 -9.56 -2.94
N LEU A 25 0.02 -9.85 -3.57
CA LEU A 25 0.51 -9.12 -4.74
C LEU A 25 -0.19 -9.64 -5.99
N GLN A 26 -0.46 -8.74 -6.93
CA GLN A 26 -0.94 -9.11 -8.25
C GLN A 26 0.21 -9.58 -9.14
N GLU A 27 1.38 -8.94 -9.05
CA GLU A 27 2.53 -9.24 -9.89
C GLU A 27 3.85 -8.92 -9.18
N VAL A 28 4.88 -9.71 -9.48
CA VAL A 28 6.26 -9.53 -9.00
C VAL A 28 7.20 -9.57 -10.20
N LEU A 29 7.97 -8.50 -10.40
CA LEU A 29 9.05 -8.46 -11.40
C LEU A 29 10.39 -8.63 -10.71
N GLY A 30 11.20 -9.58 -11.19
CA GLY A 30 12.54 -9.85 -10.65
C GLY A 30 12.57 -10.82 -9.46
N GLU A 31 11.66 -11.80 -9.43
CA GLU A 31 11.58 -12.80 -8.35
C GLU A 31 12.91 -13.55 -8.12
N ASP A 32 13.66 -13.86 -9.17
CA ASP A 32 14.96 -14.54 -9.04
C ASP A 32 15.94 -13.70 -8.20
N ARG A 33 16.01 -12.39 -8.46
CA ARG A 33 16.84 -11.46 -7.71
C ARG A 33 16.33 -11.28 -6.28
N LEU A 34 15.02 -11.32 -6.08
CA LEU A 34 14.42 -11.28 -4.74
C LEU A 34 14.91 -12.47 -3.90
N LYS A 35 14.85 -13.69 -4.46
CA LYS A 35 15.36 -14.90 -3.80
C LYS A 35 16.86 -14.81 -3.52
N GLU A 36 17.65 -14.37 -4.50
CA GLU A 36 19.10 -14.17 -4.33
C GLU A 36 19.42 -13.19 -3.18
N ILE A 37 18.68 -12.08 -3.05
CA ILE A 37 18.90 -11.09 -1.99
C ILE A 37 18.53 -11.68 -0.63
N LEU A 38 17.36 -12.32 -0.52
CA LEU A 38 16.88 -12.92 0.73
C LEU A 38 17.82 -13.99 1.29
N THR A 39 18.63 -14.64 0.45
CA THR A 39 19.68 -15.56 0.92
C THR A 39 20.87 -14.87 1.60
N LYS A 40 21.13 -13.61 1.27
CA LYS A 40 22.35 -12.89 1.69
C LYS A 40 22.08 -11.85 2.78
N ARG A 41 20.94 -11.16 2.71
CA ARG A 41 20.58 -10.05 3.60
C ARG A 41 19.10 -9.70 3.49
N ASP A 42 18.64 -8.80 4.36
CA ASP A 42 17.29 -8.26 4.30
C ASP A 42 17.09 -7.31 3.10
N LEU A 43 15.84 -7.27 2.63
CA LEU A 43 15.39 -6.52 1.47
C LEU A 43 15.14 -5.05 1.81
N LYS A 44 15.66 -4.13 0.99
CA LYS A 44 15.35 -2.70 1.08
C LYS A 44 14.26 -2.34 0.09
N VAL A 45 13.12 -1.87 0.59
CA VAL A 45 11.95 -1.56 -0.26
C VAL A 45 11.59 -0.09 -0.15
N THR A 46 11.29 0.54 -1.29
CA THR A 46 10.65 1.86 -1.33
C THR A 46 9.24 1.77 -1.90
N GLY A 47 8.39 2.73 -1.58
CA GLY A 47 7.21 2.97 -2.40
C GLY A 47 6.72 4.39 -2.25
N GLU A 48 5.99 4.81 -3.28
CA GLU A 48 5.59 6.19 -3.44
C GLU A 48 4.13 6.38 -3.08
N LEU A 49 3.89 7.37 -2.22
CA LEU A 49 2.56 7.90 -1.93
C LEU A 49 2.50 9.33 -2.45
N PRO A 50 1.63 9.64 -3.43
CA PRO A 50 1.54 10.99 -3.98
C PRO A 50 1.10 11.98 -2.88
N PRO A 51 1.75 13.14 -2.75
CA PRO A 51 1.50 14.11 -1.67
C PRO A 51 0.11 14.77 -1.70
N GLN A 52 -0.63 14.59 -2.80
CA GLN A 52 -1.97 15.15 -2.99
C GLN A 52 -3.10 14.21 -2.53
N ALA A 53 -2.77 12.97 -2.16
CA ALA A 53 -3.75 12.08 -1.55
C ALA A 53 -3.88 12.44 -0.06
N ASN A 54 -5.09 12.77 0.38
CA ASN A 54 -5.41 12.70 1.81
C ASN A 54 -5.05 11.30 2.32
N LEU A 55 -4.55 11.21 3.55
CA LEU A 55 -4.34 9.95 4.26
C LEU A 55 -5.69 9.25 4.37
N THR A 56 -5.93 8.30 3.49
CA THR A 56 -7.19 7.55 3.40
C THR A 56 -6.95 6.11 3.84
N SER A 57 -8.00 5.33 4.03
CA SER A 57 -7.87 3.87 4.24
C SER A 57 -7.09 3.19 3.11
N ALA A 58 -7.12 3.74 1.89
CA ALA A 58 -6.28 3.33 0.77
C ALA A 58 -4.77 3.51 1.04
N THR A 59 -4.40 4.47 1.89
CA THR A 59 -3.02 4.76 2.29
C THR A 59 -2.52 3.78 3.36
N LEU A 60 -3.40 3.14 4.13
CA LEU A 60 -3.01 2.07 5.07
C LEU A 60 -2.45 0.85 4.33
N PHE A 61 -3.01 0.53 3.16
CA PHE A 61 -2.62 -0.64 2.37
C PHE A 61 -1.13 -0.64 1.96
N PRO A 62 -0.55 0.44 1.39
CA PRO A 62 0.89 0.55 1.15
C PRO A 62 1.71 0.80 2.43
N CYS A 63 1.17 1.48 3.44
CA CYS A 63 1.89 1.75 4.70
C CYS A 63 2.19 0.49 5.52
N VAL A 64 1.38 -0.57 5.39
CA VAL A 64 1.68 -1.88 6.00
C VAL A 64 2.97 -2.50 5.44
N LYS A 65 3.36 -2.17 4.21
CA LYS A 65 4.48 -2.81 3.50
C LYS A 65 5.76 -1.96 3.41
N LEU A 66 5.78 -0.71 3.90
CA LEU A 66 6.86 0.23 3.55
C LEU A 66 7.32 1.16 4.69
N GLN A 67 8.65 1.28 4.82
CA GLN A 67 9.35 2.34 5.55
C GLN A 67 10.52 2.82 4.70
N THR A 68 10.65 4.12 4.42
CA THR A 68 11.76 4.66 3.61
C THR A 68 12.47 5.84 4.28
N SER A 69 13.79 5.88 4.06
CA SER A 69 14.73 6.90 4.54
C SER A 69 15.29 7.67 3.34
N SER A 70 15.45 8.99 3.44
CA SER A 70 15.96 9.85 2.36
C SER A 70 17.28 10.55 2.73
N ARG A 71 18.30 10.49 1.86
CA ARG A 71 19.49 11.37 1.86
C ARG A 71 19.65 12.06 0.48
N PRO A 72 20.18 13.30 0.40
CA PRO A 72 20.32 14.00 -0.89
C PRO A 72 21.72 13.78 -1.50
N GLY A 73 21.78 13.13 -2.66
CA GLY A 73 22.92 13.12 -3.60
C GLY A 73 22.54 13.88 -4.89
N SER A 74 23.49 14.17 -5.78
CA SER A 74 23.32 15.09 -6.93
C SER A 74 22.43 14.57 -8.08
N THR A 75 21.13 14.46 -7.84
CA THR A 75 20.08 13.98 -8.77
C THR A 75 20.04 14.67 -10.14
N ARG A 76 20.50 15.92 -10.24
CA ARG A 76 20.28 16.76 -11.44
C ARG A 76 20.97 16.26 -12.72
N LEU A 77 22.20 15.75 -12.64
CA LEU A 77 22.92 15.32 -13.85
C LEU A 77 22.33 14.04 -14.43
N ASP A 78 21.91 13.10 -13.58
CA ASP A 78 21.34 11.84 -14.04
C ASP A 78 19.95 12.03 -14.64
N VAL A 79 19.18 13.03 -14.18
CA VAL A 79 17.94 13.43 -14.86
C VAL A 79 18.21 13.81 -16.31
N TYR A 80 19.26 14.60 -16.58
CA TYR A 80 19.63 14.95 -17.95
C TYR A 80 20.12 13.74 -18.76
N LYS A 81 20.87 12.81 -18.15
CA LYS A 81 21.32 11.58 -18.82
C LYS A 81 20.17 10.65 -19.21
N ILE A 82 19.17 10.48 -18.33
CA ILE A 82 17.97 9.72 -18.69
C ILE A 82 17.20 10.47 -19.78
N ALA A 83 17.00 11.77 -19.60
CA ALA A 83 16.26 12.58 -20.57
C ALA A 83 16.90 12.60 -21.97
N SER A 84 18.22 12.43 -22.07
CA SER A 84 18.91 12.33 -23.38
C SER A 84 18.76 10.95 -24.03
N ASN A 85 18.46 9.90 -23.26
CA ASN A 85 18.36 8.53 -23.76
C ASN A 85 16.91 8.05 -23.95
N VAL A 86 15.94 8.75 -23.35
CA VAL A 86 14.52 8.41 -23.40
C VAL A 86 13.80 9.20 -24.48
N THR A 87 12.96 8.52 -25.26
CA THR A 87 12.10 9.18 -26.25
C THR A 87 10.87 9.81 -25.60
N GLU A 88 10.32 10.87 -26.21
CA GLU A 88 9.05 11.48 -25.78
C GLU A 88 7.92 10.43 -25.70
N HIS A 89 7.88 9.54 -26.70
CA HIS A 89 6.89 8.48 -26.80
C HIS A 89 6.93 7.55 -25.59
N ASP A 90 8.13 7.10 -25.18
CA ASP A 90 8.26 6.14 -24.09
C ASP A 90 7.98 6.79 -22.74
N ALA A 91 8.42 8.04 -22.53
CA ALA A 91 8.08 8.82 -21.35
C ALA A 91 6.56 9.03 -21.21
N LYS A 92 5.89 9.37 -22.31
CA LYS A 92 4.43 9.56 -22.34
C LYS A 92 3.68 8.25 -22.08
N LYS A 93 4.13 7.15 -22.69
CA LYS A 93 3.57 5.81 -22.51
C LYS A 93 3.73 5.35 -21.06
N ALA A 94 4.89 5.57 -20.44
CA ALA A 94 5.15 5.22 -19.05
C ALA A 94 4.22 5.96 -18.08
N GLY A 95 3.97 7.25 -18.30
CA GLY A 95 3.14 8.09 -17.44
C GLY A 95 1.63 8.01 -17.68
N THR A 96 1.14 7.21 -18.64
CA THR A 96 -0.27 7.29 -19.11
C THR A 96 -1.32 7.03 -18.01
N GLU A 97 -1.03 6.13 -17.07
CA GLU A 97 -1.98 5.72 -16.02
C GLU A 97 -1.78 6.47 -14.69
N VAL A 98 -0.66 7.18 -14.55
CA VAL A 98 -0.25 7.82 -13.29
C VAL A 98 -0.37 9.33 -13.38
N VAL A 99 0.00 9.92 -14.52
CA VAL A 99 -0.05 11.37 -14.73
C VAL A 99 -1.40 11.77 -15.32
N LYS A 100 -1.91 12.92 -14.88
CA LYS A 100 -3.16 13.48 -15.40
C LYS A 100 -3.03 13.74 -16.90
N GLN A 101 -3.88 13.07 -17.68
CA GLN A 101 -3.92 13.24 -19.13
C GLN A 101 -4.63 14.55 -19.46
N VAL A 102 -3.95 15.41 -20.22
CA VAL A 102 -4.45 16.69 -20.72
C VAL A 102 -4.08 16.84 -22.19
N ASN A 103 -4.88 17.59 -22.95
CA ASN A 103 -4.70 17.75 -24.41
C ASN A 103 -3.32 18.29 -24.78
N HIS A 104 -2.77 19.18 -23.95
CA HIS A 104 -1.43 19.75 -24.10
C HIS A 104 -0.62 19.42 -22.84
N PRO A 105 0.05 18.24 -22.79
CA PRO A 105 0.76 17.79 -21.61
C PRO A 105 1.94 18.71 -21.30
N LEU A 106 2.10 19.04 -20.02
CA LEU A 106 3.27 19.78 -19.54
C LEU A 106 4.51 18.92 -19.63
N LEU A 107 5.69 19.51 -19.85
CA LEU A 107 6.97 18.79 -19.84
C LEU A 107 7.21 18.02 -18.53
N SER A 108 6.69 18.53 -17.40
CA SER A 108 6.74 17.85 -16.11
C SER A 108 6.10 16.45 -16.13
N SER A 109 5.09 16.22 -16.96
CA SER A 109 4.45 14.91 -17.12
C SER A 109 5.38 13.87 -17.74
N LEU A 110 6.26 14.30 -18.65
CA LEU A 110 7.25 13.46 -19.32
C LEU A 110 8.47 13.19 -18.44
N LEU A 111 8.83 14.16 -17.59
CA LEU A 111 9.95 14.00 -16.65
C LEU A 111 9.60 13.13 -15.44
N TYR A 112 8.32 12.96 -15.13
CA TYR A 112 7.87 12.24 -13.93
C TYR A 112 8.36 10.79 -13.88
N PRO A 113 8.18 9.95 -14.92
CA PRO A 113 8.70 8.57 -14.90
C PRO A 113 10.22 8.50 -14.76
N CYS A 114 10.95 9.45 -15.35
CA CYS A 114 12.41 9.53 -15.24
C CYS A 114 12.87 9.79 -13.80
N LEU A 115 12.18 10.69 -13.09
CA LEU A 115 12.47 10.99 -11.70
C LEU A 115 12.17 9.80 -10.78
N GLN A 116 11.00 9.17 -10.97
CA GLN A 116 10.60 7.99 -10.20
C GLN A 116 11.58 6.82 -10.40
N ALA A 117 12.08 6.60 -11.62
CA ALA A 117 13.10 5.59 -11.88
C ALA A 117 14.41 5.90 -11.13
N LEU A 118 14.85 7.16 -11.11
CA LEU A 118 16.08 7.56 -10.42
C LEU A 118 15.96 7.44 -8.89
N ASP A 119 14.77 7.62 -8.33
CA ASP A 119 14.56 7.48 -6.89
C ASP A 119 14.94 6.07 -6.39
N GLU A 120 14.82 5.02 -7.22
CA GLU A 120 15.28 3.66 -6.91
C GLU A 120 16.78 3.59 -6.60
N GLU A 121 17.60 4.30 -7.37
CA GLU A 121 19.06 4.33 -7.20
C GLU A 121 19.46 5.25 -6.04
N TYR A 122 18.88 6.45 -5.98
CA TYR A 122 19.24 7.46 -4.99
C TYR A 122 18.81 7.08 -3.56
N LEU A 123 17.71 6.34 -3.42
CA LEU A 123 17.29 5.75 -2.15
C LEU A 123 18.05 4.46 -1.81
N LYS A 124 18.85 3.93 -2.75
CA LYS A 124 19.64 2.70 -2.61
C LYS A 124 18.80 1.51 -2.16
N VAL A 125 17.64 1.35 -2.80
CA VAL A 125 16.69 0.27 -2.52
C VAL A 125 16.94 -0.92 -3.44
N ASP A 126 16.43 -2.09 -3.04
CA ASP A 126 16.46 -3.31 -3.86
C ASP A 126 15.17 -3.51 -4.64
N ALA A 127 14.06 -3.04 -4.07
CA ALA A 127 12.74 -3.15 -4.63
C ALA A 127 11.94 -1.85 -4.51
N GLN A 128 11.07 -1.62 -5.49
CA GLN A 128 10.01 -0.63 -5.42
C GLN A 128 8.65 -1.32 -5.36
N PHE A 129 7.78 -0.81 -4.51
CA PHE A 129 6.42 -1.29 -4.31
C PHE A 129 5.42 -0.22 -4.71
N GLY A 130 4.37 -0.63 -5.42
CA GLY A 130 3.27 0.26 -5.80
C GLY A 130 2.04 -0.50 -6.28
N GLY A 131 1.05 0.24 -6.76
CA GLY A 131 -0.13 -0.35 -7.40
C GLY A 131 0.18 -0.84 -8.81
N ASN A 132 -0.67 -1.72 -9.35
CA ASN A 132 -0.57 -2.18 -10.73
C ASN A 132 -0.73 -1.05 -11.77
N ASP A 133 -1.34 0.08 -11.39
CA ASP A 133 -1.40 1.29 -12.22
C ASP A 133 -0.01 1.96 -12.44
N GLN A 134 1.00 1.58 -11.66
CA GLN A 134 2.39 2.02 -11.83
C GLN A 134 3.22 1.06 -12.69
N ARG A 135 2.65 -0.07 -13.16
CA ARG A 135 3.37 -1.11 -13.90
C ARG A 135 4.17 -0.56 -15.07
N LYS A 136 3.60 0.38 -15.83
CA LYS A 136 4.27 0.99 -16.98
C LYS A 136 5.52 1.79 -16.59
N ILE A 137 5.50 2.45 -15.43
CA ILE A 137 6.67 3.15 -14.89
C ILE A 137 7.72 2.16 -14.41
N PHE A 138 7.32 1.06 -13.77
CA PHE A 138 8.23 0.01 -13.32
C PHE A 138 8.97 -0.67 -14.47
N VAL A 139 8.25 -1.03 -15.54
CA VAL A 139 8.85 -1.57 -16.77
C VAL A 139 9.81 -0.54 -17.39
N PHE A 140 9.40 0.73 -17.48
CA PHE A 140 10.23 1.83 -17.97
C PHE A 140 11.52 2.00 -17.15
N ALA A 141 11.45 1.95 -15.82
CA ALA A 141 12.63 2.02 -14.94
C ALA A 141 13.59 0.85 -15.20
N GLY A 142 13.06 -0.36 -15.39
CA GLY A 142 13.83 -1.55 -15.75
C GLY A 142 14.54 -1.47 -17.11
N GLU A 143 14.10 -0.60 -18.01
CA GLU A 143 14.74 -0.36 -19.32
C GLU A 143 15.73 0.81 -19.26
N CYS A 144 15.38 1.90 -18.57
CA CYS A 144 16.16 3.14 -18.57
C CYS A 144 17.36 3.11 -17.62
N LEU A 145 17.22 2.51 -16.43
CA LEU A 145 18.30 2.48 -15.43
C LEU A 145 19.58 1.79 -15.95
N PRO A 146 19.51 0.63 -16.65
CA PRO A 146 20.70 0.02 -17.24
C PRO A 146 21.41 0.89 -18.28
N GLN A 147 20.68 1.72 -19.02
CA GLN A 147 21.28 2.58 -20.06
C GLN A 147 22.20 3.65 -19.47
N ILE A 148 21.98 4.03 -18.21
CA ILE A 148 22.83 4.97 -17.47
C ILE A 148 23.78 4.28 -16.48
N GLY A 149 23.87 2.95 -16.54
CA GLY A 149 24.80 2.15 -15.73
C GLY A 149 24.29 1.77 -14.34
N TYR A 150 23.00 1.87 -14.07
CA TYR A 150 22.38 1.47 -12.81
C TYR A 150 21.69 0.11 -12.92
N ASP A 151 21.64 -0.62 -11.81
CA ASP A 151 21.00 -1.93 -11.77
C ASP A 151 19.47 -1.82 -11.87
N LYS A 152 18.82 -2.77 -12.54
CA LYS A 152 17.35 -2.91 -12.47
C LYS A 152 16.91 -3.20 -11.03
N ARG A 153 15.75 -2.74 -10.57
CA ARG A 153 15.20 -3.14 -9.27
C ARG A 153 14.09 -4.17 -9.40
N ILE A 154 13.72 -4.74 -8.25
CA ILE A 154 12.57 -5.64 -8.11
C ILE A 154 11.32 -4.76 -8.02
N HIS A 155 10.24 -5.11 -8.70
CA HIS A 155 8.98 -4.37 -8.60
C HIS A 155 7.88 -5.26 -8.03
N LEU A 156 7.25 -4.78 -6.97
CA LEU A 156 6.19 -5.48 -6.24
C LEU A 156 4.87 -4.72 -6.46
N MET A 157 3.92 -5.35 -7.15
CA MET A 157 2.68 -4.68 -7.56
C MET A 157 1.48 -5.24 -6.82
N ASN A 158 0.78 -4.37 -6.10
CA ASN A 158 -0.50 -4.69 -5.48
C ASN A 158 -1.64 -4.60 -6.50
N PRO A 159 -2.69 -5.43 -6.34
CA PRO A 159 -3.91 -5.26 -7.11
C PRO A 159 -4.57 -3.92 -6.79
N MET A 160 -5.35 -3.44 -7.75
CA MET A 160 -6.20 -2.26 -7.54
C MET A 160 -7.33 -2.64 -6.59
N VAL A 161 -7.23 -2.22 -5.33
CA VAL A 161 -8.29 -2.47 -4.34
C VAL A 161 -9.48 -1.58 -4.68
N PRO A 162 -10.67 -2.15 -4.95
CA PRO A 162 -11.86 -1.37 -5.21
C PRO A 162 -12.21 -0.51 -3.99
N GLY A 163 -12.66 0.71 -4.25
CA GLY A 163 -13.17 1.58 -3.23
C GLY A 163 -14.50 1.10 -2.68
N LEU A 164 -14.94 1.75 -1.60
CA LEU A 164 -16.14 1.34 -0.87
C LEU A 164 -17.39 1.37 -1.74
N LYS A 165 -17.44 2.22 -2.77
CA LYS A 165 -18.56 2.30 -3.72
C LYS A 165 -18.39 1.42 -4.96
N GLY A 166 -17.39 0.54 -5.00
CA GLY A 166 -17.14 -0.38 -6.13
C GLY A 166 -16.29 0.19 -7.27
N SER A 167 -15.95 1.48 -7.25
CA SER A 167 -15.06 2.14 -8.21
C SER A 167 -13.66 2.41 -7.62
N LYS A 168 -12.70 2.87 -8.44
CA LYS A 168 -11.34 3.23 -7.98
C LYS A 168 -11.42 4.25 -6.84
N MET A 169 -10.73 4.00 -5.72
CA MET A 169 -10.59 4.99 -4.66
C MET A 169 -9.90 6.24 -5.21
N SER A 170 -10.63 7.35 -5.29
CA SER A 170 -10.11 8.63 -5.77
C SER A 170 -10.09 9.63 -4.64
N SER A 171 -8.99 10.39 -4.52
CA SER A 171 -8.92 11.48 -3.54
C SER A 171 -9.93 12.61 -3.84
N SER A 172 -10.49 12.63 -5.06
CA SER A 172 -11.41 13.65 -5.57
C SER A 172 -12.87 13.51 -5.12
N GLU A 173 -13.30 12.34 -4.64
CA GLU A 173 -14.67 12.12 -4.14
C GLU A 173 -14.67 11.86 -2.63
N GLU A 174 -15.21 12.78 -1.84
CA GLU A 174 -15.16 12.71 -0.37
C GLU A 174 -15.86 11.48 0.23
N ASP A 175 -16.98 11.06 -0.38
CA ASP A 175 -17.74 9.89 0.08
C ASP A 175 -17.19 8.56 -0.47
N SER A 176 -16.26 8.60 -1.43
CA SER A 176 -15.63 7.39 -1.97
C SER A 176 -14.49 6.86 -1.08
N LYS A 177 -14.01 7.70 -0.14
CA LYS A 177 -12.81 7.47 0.67
C LYS A 177 -13.11 7.54 2.17
N ILE A 178 -12.51 6.65 2.94
CA ILE A 178 -12.44 6.78 4.40
C ILE A 178 -11.18 7.56 4.74
N ASP A 179 -11.31 8.69 5.41
CA ASP A 179 -10.19 9.45 5.94
C ASP A 179 -9.74 8.83 7.28
N LEU A 180 -8.45 8.86 7.58
CA LEU A 180 -7.95 8.37 8.88
C LEU A 180 -8.50 9.17 10.07
N LEU A 181 -8.95 10.39 9.83
CA LEU A 181 -9.52 11.29 10.84
C LEU A 181 -11.04 11.36 10.81
N ASP A 182 -11.71 10.56 9.97
CA ASP A 182 -13.19 10.50 9.96
C ASP A 182 -13.70 10.13 11.36
N SER A 183 -14.78 10.77 11.82
CA SER A 183 -15.46 10.41 13.06
C SER A 183 -16.16 9.05 12.95
N GLU A 184 -16.57 8.47 14.08
CA GLU A 184 -17.33 7.21 14.09
C GLU A 184 -18.63 7.33 13.28
N GLU A 185 -19.31 8.47 13.37
CA GLU A 185 -20.54 8.74 12.62
C GLU A 185 -20.29 8.84 11.11
N GLN A 186 -19.21 9.52 10.70
CA GLN A 186 -18.82 9.65 9.30
C GLN A 186 -18.44 8.29 8.72
N LEU A 187 -17.68 7.50 9.48
CA LEU A 187 -17.31 6.14 9.10
C LEU A 187 -18.55 5.27 8.90
N LYS A 188 -19.48 5.28 9.86
CA LYS A 188 -20.73 4.53 9.78
C LYS A 188 -21.55 4.91 8.54
N ARG A 189 -21.66 6.21 8.24
CA ARG A 189 -22.38 6.69 7.04
C ARG A 189 -21.71 6.17 5.75
N LYS A 190 -20.39 6.28 5.64
CA LYS A 190 -19.63 5.84 4.46
C LYS A 190 -19.67 4.33 4.25
N ILE A 191 -19.52 3.53 5.31
CA ILE A 191 -19.62 2.07 5.24
C ILE A 191 -21.04 1.62 4.89
N ASN A 192 -22.08 2.27 5.42
CA ASN A 192 -23.46 1.94 5.08
C ASN A 192 -23.76 2.22 3.59
N GLN A 193 -23.21 3.29 3.03
CA GLN A 193 -23.31 3.63 1.61
C GLN A 193 -22.41 2.78 0.69
N ALA A 194 -21.52 1.95 1.24
CA ALA A 194 -20.64 1.10 0.45
C ALA A 194 -21.45 0.10 -0.39
N PHE A 195 -21.01 -0.19 -1.61
CA PHE A 195 -21.62 -1.19 -2.46
C PHE A 195 -21.27 -2.59 -1.90
N CYS A 196 -22.29 -3.37 -1.57
CA CYS A 196 -22.15 -4.72 -1.01
C CYS A 196 -23.43 -5.50 -1.30
N GLU A 197 -23.48 -6.12 -2.47
CA GLU A 197 -24.62 -6.92 -2.93
C GLU A 197 -24.55 -8.35 -2.35
N PRO A 198 -25.68 -8.95 -1.91
CA PRO A 198 -25.69 -10.31 -1.37
C PRO A 198 -25.13 -11.33 -2.36
N GLY A 199 -24.11 -12.09 -1.97
CA GLY A 199 -23.51 -13.15 -2.80
C GLY A 199 -22.52 -12.66 -3.86
N ASN A 200 -22.39 -11.35 -4.08
CA ASN A 200 -21.40 -10.78 -5.00
C ASN A 200 -20.02 -10.72 -4.33
N VAL A 201 -19.10 -11.53 -4.85
CA VAL A 201 -17.72 -11.64 -4.33
C VAL A 201 -16.67 -11.00 -5.23
N ASP A 202 -17.01 -10.68 -6.48
CA ASP A 202 -16.05 -10.21 -7.48
C ASP A 202 -15.92 -8.67 -7.46
N ASP A 203 -17.04 -7.95 -7.33
CA ASP A 203 -17.08 -6.47 -7.30
C ASP A 203 -17.49 -5.92 -5.94
N ASN A 204 -16.85 -6.41 -4.87
CA ASN A 204 -17.22 -6.05 -3.50
C ASN A 204 -16.07 -5.37 -2.75
N GLY A 205 -16.16 -4.04 -2.64
CA GLY A 205 -15.17 -3.21 -1.94
C GLY A 205 -15.04 -3.54 -0.45
N VAL A 206 -16.12 -4.00 0.20
CA VAL A 206 -16.11 -4.38 1.61
C VAL A 206 -15.36 -5.69 1.82
N LEU A 207 -15.60 -6.70 0.98
CA LEU A 207 -14.86 -7.97 1.03
C LEU A 207 -13.38 -7.79 0.66
N SER A 208 -13.10 -6.97 -0.37
CA SER A 208 -11.73 -6.65 -0.77
C SER A 208 -10.96 -5.98 0.37
N PHE A 209 -11.62 -5.09 1.14
CA PHE A 209 -11.02 -4.47 2.31
C PHE A 209 -10.73 -5.49 3.43
N CYS A 210 -11.61 -6.48 3.63
CA CYS A 210 -11.35 -7.58 4.55
C CYS A 210 -10.11 -8.41 4.15
N GLU A 211 -10.01 -8.78 2.88
CA GLU A 211 -8.89 -9.58 2.32
C GLU A 211 -7.55 -8.87 2.43
N HIS A 212 -7.54 -7.59 2.06
CA HIS A 212 -6.31 -6.84 1.84
C HIS A 212 -5.85 -6.05 3.07
N VAL A 213 -6.75 -5.70 4.00
CA VAL A 213 -6.43 -4.87 5.16
C VAL A 213 -6.73 -5.59 6.47
N LEU A 214 -7.98 -5.99 6.73
CA LEU A 214 -8.37 -6.46 8.07
C LEU A 214 -7.77 -7.83 8.43
N LEU A 215 -7.82 -8.80 7.51
CA LEU A 215 -7.28 -10.14 7.76
C LEU A 215 -5.75 -10.15 7.90
N PRO A 216 -4.96 -9.48 7.03
CA PRO A 216 -3.51 -9.41 7.19
C PRO A 216 -3.04 -8.73 8.48
N LEU A 217 -3.83 -7.80 9.03
CA LEU A 217 -3.49 -7.11 10.28
C LEU A 217 -3.71 -7.96 11.53
N ARG A 218 -4.57 -8.98 11.45
CA ARG A 218 -4.98 -9.76 12.63
C ARG A 218 -4.12 -11.01 12.91
N ASN A 219 -3.11 -11.32 12.10
CA ASN A 219 -2.07 -12.33 12.32
C ASN A 219 -2.45 -13.43 13.34
N SER A 220 -3.44 -14.26 13.01
CA SER A 220 -3.96 -15.39 13.82
C SER A 220 -5.14 -15.13 14.78
N LYS A 221 -5.80 -13.97 14.73
CA LYS A 221 -7.12 -13.78 15.37
C LYS A 221 -8.25 -13.95 14.36
N ASP A 222 -9.09 -14.94 14.61
CA ASP A 222 -10.32 -15.26 13.88
C ASP A 222 -11.18 -14.01 13.64
N PHE A 223 -11.53 -13.74 12.38
CA PHE A 223 -12.42 -12.65 12.00
C PHE A 223 -13.84 -12.96 12.49
N GLU A 224 -14.24 -12.27 13.55
CA GLU A 224 -15.56 -12.42 14.16
C GLU A 224 -16.57 -11.49 13.50
N ILE A 225 -17.69 -12.05 13.05
CA ILE A 225 -18.89 -11.28 12.68
C ILE A 225 -19.91 -11.46 13.80
N LYS A 226 -20.12 -10.40 14.59
CA LYS A 226 -21.08 -10.38 15.69
C LYS A 226 -22.49 -10.18 15.14
N ARG A 227 -23.39 -11.13 15.41
CA ARG A 227 -24.78 -11.09 14.94
C ARG A 227 -25.73 -11.49 16.06
N ALA A 228 -26.97 -10.99 15.98
CA ALA A 228 -28.01 -11.38 16.90
C ALA A 228 -28.25 -12.92 16.82
N PRO A 229 -28.66 -13.57 17.92
CA PRO A 229 -28.97 -15.01 17.93
C PRO A 229 -30.01 -15.38 16.87
N GLU A 230 -30.95 -14.46 16.60
CA GLU A 230 -32.02 -14.59 15.62
C GLU A 230 -31.52 -14.66 14.16
N HIS A 231 -30.28 -14.24 13.90
CA HIS A 231 -29.64 -14.24 12.57
C HIS A 231 -28.50 -15.27 12.44
N GLY A 232 -28.55 -16.34 13.25
CA GLY A 232 -27.58 -17.44 13.18
C GLY A 232 -26.34 -17.26 14.06
N GLY A 233 -26.33 -16.26 14.97
CA GLY A 233 -25.28 -16.07 15.97
C GLY A 233 -23.94 -15.60 15.40
N ASN A 234 -22.96 -15.44 16.32
CA ASN A 234 -21.61 -15.01 15.97
C ASN A 234 -20.93 -16.06 15.10
N MET A 235 -20.28 -15.61 14.03
CA MET A 235 -19.46 -16.47 13.15
C MET A 235 -17.99 -16.08 13.26
N MET A 236 -17.12 -17.08 13.23
CA MET A 236 -15.68 -16.94 13.27
C MET A 236 -15.08 -17.47 11.97
N PHE A 237 -14.25 -16.66 11.31
CA PHE A 237 -13.57 -17.04 10.07
C PHE A 237 -12.05 -17.00 10.27
N LYS A 238 -11.38 -18.10 9.95
CA LYS A 238 -9.92 -18.19 10.06
C LYS A 238 -9.22 -17.73 8.79
N THR A 239 -9.85 -18.00 7.65
CA THR A 239 -9.30 -17.69 6.32
C THR A 239 -10.24 -16.79 5.54
N PHE A 240 -9.69 -16.06 4.56
CA PHE A 240 -10.50 -15.28 3.64
C PHE A 240 -11.42 -16.16 2.79
N GLU A 241 -10.96 -17.37 2.43
CA GLU A 241 -11.74 -18.33 1.63
C GLU A 241 -13.03 -18.74 2.35
N GLU A 242 -12.96 -19.03 3.65
CA GLU A 242 -14.14 -19.34 4.47
C GLU A 242 -15.14 -18.16 4.49
N LEU A 243 -14.64 -16.93 4.62
CA LEU A 243 -15.47 -15.72 4.59
C LEU A 243 -16.11 -15.51 3.21
N LYS A 244 -15.33 -15.68 2.14
CA LYS A 244 -15.78 -15.54 0.74
C LYS A 244 -16.87 -16.56 0.42
N ASP A 245 -16.68 -17.81 0.82
CA ASP A 245 -17.65 -18.88 0.63
C ASP A 245 -18.92 -18.66 1.45
N ALA A 246 -18.79 -18.20 2.69
CA ALA A 246 -19.94 -17.88 3.53
C ALA A 246 -20.77 -16.71 2.98
N PHE A 247 -20.12 -15.71 2.38
CA PHE A 247 -20.78 -14.61 1.70
C PHE A 247 -21.46 -15.06 0.40
N LYS A 248 -20.77 -15.89 -0.40
CA LYS A 248 -21.31 -16.47 -1.65
C LYS A 248 -22.54 -17.35 -1.40
N LYS A 249 -22.52 -18.15 -0.32
CA LYS A 249 -23.67 -18.95 0.15
C LYS A 249 -24.77 -18.12 0.82
N GLN A 250 -24.61 -16.80 0.89
CA GLN A 250 -25.53 -15.86 1.55
C GLN A 250 -25.79 -16.17 3.04
N THR A 251 -24.91 -16.93 3.68
CA THR A 251 -24.95 -17.18 5.13
C THR A 251 -24.56 -15.94 5.92
N VAL A 252 -23.71 -15.07 5.34
CA VAL A 252 -23.36 -13.75 5.87
C VAL A 252 -24.12 -12.69 5.10
N HIS A 253 -24.96 -11.92 5.80
CA HIS A 253 -25.70 -10.81 5.20
C HIS A 253 -24.77 -9.59 5.01
N PRO A 254 -24.91 -8.81 3.93
CA PRO A 254 -24.11 -7.60 3.69
C PRO A 254 -24.11 -6.60 4.84
N GLY A 255 -25.26 -6.44 5.51
CA GLY A 255 -25.40 -5.54 6.66
C GLY A 255 -24.54 -5.96 7.86
N ASP A 256 -24.38 -7.26 8.09
CA ASP A 256 -23.58 -7.78 9.19
C ASP A 256 -22.08 -7.66 8.87
N LEU A 257 -21.71 -7.92 7.63
CA LEU A 257 -20.34 -7.72 7.15
C LEU A 257 -19.92 -6.25 7.29
N LYS A 258 -20.79 -5.32 6.86
CA LYS A 258 -20.56 -3.87 7.01
C LYS A 258 -20.39 -3.45 8.48
N LYS A 259 -21.26 -3.93 9.38
CA LYS A 259 -21.14 -3.66 10.82
C LYS A 259 -19.86 -4.21 11.43
N ALA A 260 -19.45 -5.42 11.03
CA ALA A 260 -18.19 -6.00 11.49
C ALA A 260 -17.00 -5.16 11.03
N VAL A 261 -16.95 -4.79 9.74
CA VAL A 261 -15.91 -3.93 9.17
C VAL A 261 -15.87 -2.56 9.86
N GLU A 262 -17.02 -1.94 10.11
CA GLU A 262 -17.13 -0.69 10.86
C GLU A 262 -16.49 -0.81 12.25
N GLY A 263 -16.81 -1.88 12.99
CA GLY A 263 -16.26 -2.14 14.32
C GLY A 263 -14.73 -2.25 14.30
N TYR A 264 -14.18 -3.10 13.43
CA TYR A 264 -12.73 -3.28 13.30
C TYR A 264 -12.01 -2.00 12.87
N LEU A 265 -12.62 -1.24 11.96
CA LEU A 265 -12.02 -0.03 11.46
C LEU A 265 -12.03 1.09 12.51
N ASN A 266 -13.07 1.18 13.35
CA ASN A 266 -13.06 2.07 14.49
C ASN A 266 -11.99 1.69 15.52
N GLU A 267 -11.79 0.40 15.80
CA GLU A 267 -10.70 -0.05 16.67
C GLU A 267 -9.33 0.37 16.13
N LEU A 268 -9.13 0.25 14.80
CA LEU A 268 -7.89 0.64 14.13
C LEU A 268 -7.66 2.16 14.14
N LEU A 269 -8.71 2.95 13.91
CA LEU A 269 -8.63 4.42 13.82
C LEU A 269 -8.60 5.10 15.20
N LYS A 270 -9.09 4.46 16.25
CA LYS A 270 -9.13 5.01 17.62
C LYS A 270 -7.78 5.56 18.12
N PRO A 271 -6.65 4.81 18.07
CA PRO A 271 -5.35 5.34 18.49
C PRO A 271 -4.89 6.52 17.62
N ILE A 272 -5.16 6.47 16.31
CA ILE A 272 -4.80 7.55 15.37
C ILE A 272 -5.58 8.83 15.72
N ARG A 273 -6.89 8.73 15.93
CA ARG A 273 -7.74 9.87 16.35
C ARG A 273 -7.28 10.47 17.68
N ALA A 274 -6.87 9.62 18.63
CA ALA A 274 -6.38 10.07 19.93
C ALA A 274 -5.08 10.89 19.80
N GLU A 275 -4.14 10.44 18.96
CA GLU A 275 -2.87 11.14 18.78
C GLU A 275 -3.03 12.47 18.01
N PHE A 276 -3.92 12.49 17.02
CA PHE A 276 -4.27 13.70 16.27
C PHE A 276 -5.22 14.65 17.01
N SER A 277 -5.63 14.32 18.24
CA SER A 277 -6.47 15.19 19.07
C SER A 277 -5.69 16.32 19.76
N SER A 278 -4.36 16.24 19.78
CA SER A 278 -3.50 17.27 20.39
C SER A 278 -3.56 18.61 19.61
N PRO A 279 -3.42 19.77 20.29
CA PRO A 279 -3.55 21.09 19.65
C PRO A 279 -2.56 21.28 18.50
N GLU A 280 -1.32 20.83 18.65
CA GLU A 280 -0.28 20.89 17.61
C GLU A 280 -0.67 20.10 16.35
N MET A 281 -1.23 18.91 16.53
CA MET A 281 -1.65 18.04 15.43
C MET A 281 -2.91 18.55 14.74
N LYS A 282 -3.84 19.13 15.49
CA LYS A 282 -5.02 19.82 14.93
C LYS A 282 -4.62 21.02 14.07
N ASP A 283 -3.64 21.81 14.53
CA ASP A 283 -3.07 22.91 13.76
C ASP A 283 -2.38 22.44 12.47
N LEU A 284 -1.67 21.31 12.52
CA LEU A 284 -1.05 20.70 11.33
C LEU A 284 -2.08 20.19 10.31
N VAL A 285 -3.24 19.71 10.78
CA VAL A 285 -4.35 19.29 9.90
C VAL A 285 -5.05 20.50 9.29
N ALA A 286 -5.30 21.55 10.09
CA ALA A 286 -5.99 22.77 9.65
C ALA A 286 -5.14 23.66 8.73
N ARG A 287 -3.81 23.67 8.89
CA ARG A 287 -2.88 24.48 8.10
C ARG A 287 -1.85 23.62 7.36
N PRO A 288 -2.23 23.00 6.21
CA PRO A 288 -1.30 22.27 5.37
C PRO A 288 -0.38 23.25 4.62
N THR A 289 0.68 23.75 5.25
CA THR A 289 1.75 24.49 4.57
C THR A 289 2.76 23.52 3.91
N GLN A 290 3.51 23.97 2.91
CA GLN A 290 4.56 23.16 2.24
C GLN A 290 5.60 22.57 3.23
N LYS A 291 5.89 23.26 4.35
CA LYS A 291 6.76 22.74 5.43
C LYS A 291 6.07 21.64 6.27
N ASN A 292 4.75 21.73 6.46
CA ASN A 292 3.96 20.78 7.26
C ASN A 292 3.67 19.45 6.53
N GLN A 293 3.73 19.43 5.19
CA GLN A 293 3.60 18.19 4.41
C GLN A 293 4.70 17.17 4.70
N ARG A 294 5.94 17.62 4.97
CA ARG A 294 7.07 16.73 5.31
C ARG A 294 6.92 16.11 6.70
N ARG A 295 6.39 16.87 7.67
CA ARG A 295 6.06 16.37 9.02
C ARG A 295 4.85 15.43 8.98
N ARG A 296 3.81 15.71 8.20
CA ARG A 296 2.69 14.78 7.96
C ARG A 296 3.15 13.43 7.42
N ARG A 297 4.11 13.41 6.49
CA ARG A 297 4.76 12.17 6.01
C ARG A 297 5.38 11.42 7.18
N GLN A 298 6.27 12.07 7.93
CA GLN A 298 6.90 11.44 9.09
C GLN A 298 5.87 10.95 10.11
N LEU A 299 4.84 11.73 10.44
CA LEU A 299 3.81 11.36 11.41
C LEU A 299 2.94 10.19 10.97
N ALA A 300 2.50 10.13 9.71
CA ALA A 300 1.80 8.94 9.20
C ALA A 300 2.67 7.68 9.36
N PHE A 301 3.96 7.77 9.08
CA PHE A 301 4.89 6.64 9.21
C PHE A 301 5.27 6.33 10.67
N PHE A 302 5.45 7.33 11.53
CA PHE A 302 5.85 7.18 12.94
C PHE A 302 4.67 6.86 13.87
N ILE A 303 3.43 7.12 13.46
CA ILE A 303 2.23 6.82 14.25
C ILE A 303 1.60 5.51 13.79
N ILE A 304 1.41 5.33 12.48
CA ILE A 304 0.70 4.17 11.96
C ILE A 304 1.57 2.91 12.10
N ALA A 305 2.87 2.95 11.82
CA ALA A 305 3.71 1.76 11.90
C ALA A 305 3.85 1.19 13.34
N PRO A 306 4.05 2.00 14.40
CA PRO A 306 4.06 1.48 15.77
C PRO A 306 2.69 1.03 16.29
N VAL A 307 1.61 1.70 15.89
CA VAL A 307 0.24 1.27 16.22
C VAL A 307 -0.08 -0.08 15.57
N LEU A 308 0.32 -0.28 14.31
CA LEU A 308 0.19 -1.56 13.62
C LEU A 308 1.10 -2.66 14.20
N ASN A 309 2.32 -2.31 14.63
CA ASN A 309 3.23 -3.26 15.30
C ASN A 309 2.75 -3.66 16.71
N ASN A 310 2.14 -2.74 17.48
CA ASN A 310 1.54 -3.08 18.78
C ASN A 310 0.34 -4.02 18.66
N LEU A 311 -0.33 -4.06 17.50
CA LEU A 311 -1.38 -5.05 17.19
C LEU A 311 -0.79 -6.42 16.81
N HIS A 312 0.47 -6.49 16.37
CA HIS A 312 1.18 -7.73 16.00
C HIS A 312 1.80 -8.46 17.20
N SER A 313 2.30 -7.76 18.22
CA SER A 313 2.86 -8.38 19.44
C SER A 313 2.95 -7.37 20.60
N PRO A 314 2.32 -7.59 21.76
CA PRO A 314 2.30 -6.63 22.86
C PRO A 314 3.61 -6.54 23.68
N THR A 315 4.68 -7.24 23.30
CA THR A 315 5.82 -7.46 24.21
C THR A 315 7.10 -6.70 23.93
N LYS A 316 7.25 -5.91 22.86
CA LYS A 316 8.44 -5.03 22.71
C LYS A 316 8.12 -3.73 21.98
N ALA A 317 8.16 -2.62 22.71
CA ALA A 317 8.29 -1.29 22.12
C ALA A 317 9.65 -1.20 21.37
N PRO A 318 9.69 -0.91 20.07
CA PRO A 318 10.96 -0.68 19.40
C PRO A 318 11.47 0.72 19.77
N ALA A 319 12.73 0.79 20.19
CA ALA A 319 13.42 2.04 20.46
C ALA A 319 13.47 2.92 19.20
N LEU A 320 13.32 4.24 19.39
CA LEU A 320 13.52 5.26 18.36
C LEU A 320 14.96 5.19 17.81
N ASN A 321 15.20 4.43 16.75
CA ASN A 321 16.43 4.52 15.97
C ASN A 321 16.14 4.50 14.46
N SER A 322 16.91 5.31 13.74
CA SER A 322 16.73 5.77 12.36
C SER A 322 17.07 4.74 11.27
N GLN A 323 17.04 3.45 11.61
CA GLN A 323 17.23 2.35 10.69
C GLN A 323 16.06 1.40 10.86
N CYS A 324 15.26 1.23 9.80
CA CYS A 324 14.24 0.21 9.74
C CYS A 324 14.51 -0.71 8.55
N THR A 325 14.73 -1.96 8.90
CA THR A 325 14.89 -3.12 8.05
C THR A 325 13.58 -3.90 8.17
N LEU A 326 13.01 -4.37 7.06
CA LEU A 326 11.88 -5.31 7.15
C LEU A 326 12.38 -6.59 7.83
N LEU A 327 11.82 -6.90 9.00
CA LEU A 327 12.12 -8.11 9.78
C LEU A 327 11.77 -9.37 9.01
#